data_AF-A0A7C6D3G4-F1
#
_entry.id   AF-A0A7C6D3G4-F1
#
_cell.length_a   1.000
_cell.length_b   1.000
_cell.length_c   1.000
_cell.angle_alpha   90.00
_cell.angle_beta   90.00
_cell.angle_gamma   90.00
#
_symmetry.space_group_name_H-M   'P 1'
#
loop_
_entity.id
_entity.type
_entity.pdbx_description
1 polymer ?
#
loop_
_entity_poly.entity_id
_entity_poly.type
_entity_poly.pdbx_seq_one_letter_code
_entity_poly.pdbx_strand_id
1 'polypeptide(L)' 'WEKHQDTPLEEALNLLSSSHKEVLGLLENESDTALFSKGYYTWTGGTTLGSYGVSVTSSHYEWAMKKIKQFMKQK' A
#
# COMPACT_ATOMS: atom_id res chain seq x y z
N TRP A 1 -11.14 -2.25 7.95
CA TRP A 1 -12.06 -2.98 7.07
C TRP A 1 -13.51 -2.56 7.34
N GLU A 2 -13.92 -2.41 8.61
CA GLU A 2 -15.25 -1.91 9.02
C GLU A 2 -15.64 -0.57 8.38
N LYS A 3 -14.76 0.45 8.43
CA LYS A 3 -15.00 1.77 7.84
C LYS A 3 -15.43 1.75 6.37
N HIS A 4 -14.96 0.79 5.60
CA HIS A 4 -15.13 0.74 4.14
C HIS A 4 -16.06 -0.40 3.68
N GLN A 5 -16.88 -0.97 4.57
CA GLN A 5 -17.84 -2.02 4.19
C GLN A 5 -18.90 -1.50 3.21
N ASP A 6 -19.35 -0.26 3.41
CA ASP A 6 -20.40 0.36 2.58
C ASP A 6 -19.85 1.28 1.48
N THR A 7 -18.51 1.34 1.30
CA THR A 7 -17.90 2.17 0.25
C THR A 7 -18.24 1.60 -1.13
N PRO A 8 -18.89 2.37 -2.03
CA PRO A 8 -19.17 1.93 -3.39
C PRO A 8 -17.89 1.58 -4.16
N LEU A 9 -17.97 0.63 -5.09
CA LEU A 9 -16.81 0.15 -5.85
C LEU A 9 -16.09 1.29 -6.59
N GLU A 10 -16.83 2.18 -7.23
CA GLU A 10 -16.26 3.33 -7.95
C GLU A 10 -15.48 4.26 -7.01
N GLU A 11 -16.04 4.55 -5.83
CA GLU A 11 -15.36 5.34 -4.81
C GLU A 11 -14.12 4.63 -4.28
N ALA A 12 -14.20 3.32 -4.01
CA ALA A 12 -13.06 2.52 -3.55
C ALA A 12 -11.90 2.53 -4.57
N LEU A 13 -12.19 2.45 -5.87
CA LEU A 13 -11.19 2.53 -6.93
C LEU A 13 -10.54 3.92 -6.99
N ASN A 14 -11.34 4.99 -6.86
CA ASN A 14 -10.83 6.36 -6.82
C ASN A 14 -9.93 6.60 -5.59
N LEU A 15 -10.37 6.16 -4.40
CA LEU A 15 -9.59 6.25 -3.16
C LEU A 15 -8.27 5.48 -3.27
N LEU A 16 -8.30 4.26 -3.85
CA LEU A 16 -7.10 3.47 -4.08
C LEU A 16 -6.15 4.18 -5.05
N SER A 17 -6.65 4.73 -6.16
CA SER A 17 -5.82 5.44 -7.15
C SER A 17 -5.16 6.69 -6.55
N SER A 18 -5.92 7.49 -5.81
CA SER A 18 -5.41 8.71 -5.16
C SER A 18 -4.38 8.39 -4.09
N SER A 19 -4.69 7.48 -3.16
CA SER A 19 -3.75 7.09 -2.10
C SER A 19 -2.49 6.43 -2.65
N HIS A 20 -2.58 5.64 -3.72
CA HIS A 20 -1.42 5.06 -4.38
C HIS A 20 -0.47 6.14 -4.92
N LYS A 21 -1.01 7.16 -5.61
CA LYS A 21 -0.22 8.28 -6.13
C LYS A 21 0.43 9.09 -5.01
N GLU A 22 -0.29 9.35 -3.94
CA GLU A 22 0.24 10.06 -2.77
C GLU A 22 1.41 9.30 -2.13
N VAL A 23 1.25 7.98 -1.90
CA VAL A 23 2.30 7.14 -1.33
C VAL A 23 3.53 7.07 -2.24
N LEU A 24 3.35 6.88 -3.55
CA LEU A 24 4.49 6.88 -4.49
C LEU A 24 5.17 8.25 -4.53
N GLY A 25 4.40 9.34 -4.57
CA GLY A 25 4.96 10.69 -4.54
C GLY A 25 5.77 10.94 -3.27
N LEU A 26 5.31 10.46 -2.10
CA LEU A 26 6.10 10.53 -0.87
C LEU A 26 7.41 9.74 -1.02
N LEU A 27 7.37 8.49 -1.47
CA LEU A 27 8.57 7.66 -1.61
C LEU A 27 9.57 8.19 -2.64
N GLU A 28 9.10 8.75 -3.76
CA GLU A 28 9.94 9.31 -4.82
C GLU A 28 10.68 10.58 -4.39
N ASN A 29 10.12 11.34 -3.45
CA ASN A 29 10.74 12.55 -2.91
C ASN A 29 11.68 12.30 -1.73
N GLU A 30 11.78 11.06 -1.24
CA GLU A 30 12.67 10.71 -0.15
C GLU A 30 14.10 10.47 -0.64
N SER A 31 15.08 10.70 0.23
CA SER A 31 16.48 10.40 -0.06
C SER A 31 16.76 8.89 0.01
N ASP A 32 17.76 8.42 -0.73
CA ASP A 32 18.25 7.04 -0.63
C ASP A 32 18.60 6.65 0.82
N THR A 33 19.19 7.56 1.58
CA THR A 33 19.51 7.30 2.99
C THR A 33 18.23 7.04 3.80
N ALA A 34 17.19 7.85 3.62
CA ALA A 34 15.92 7.67 4.30
C ALA A 34 15.18 6.40 3.85
N LEU A 35 15.24 6.08 2.54
CA LEU A 35 14.60 4.91 1.95
C LEU A 35 15.23 3.59 2.41
N PHE A 36 16.56 3.54 2.56
CA PHE A 36 17.30 2.29 2.72
C PHE A 36 18.00 2.12 4.07
N SER A 37 17.99 3.13 4.96
CA SER A 37 18.55 2.99 6.31
C SER A 37 17.52 2.44 7.30
N LYS A 38 17.90 1.41 8.05
CA LYS A 38 17.05 0.86 9.11
C LYS A 38 16.94 1.85 10.26
N GLY A 39 15.73 2.02 10.78
CA GLY A 39 15.49 2.88 11.95
C GLY A 39 15.67 4.38 11.68
N TYR A 40 15.81 4.79 10.41
CA TYR A 40 15.82 6.21 10.04
C TYR A 40 14.53 6.89 10.52
N TYR A 41 13.40 6.22 10.26
CA TYR A 41 12.11 6.57 10.83
C TYR A 41 11.75 5.58 11.93
N THR A 42 11.48 6.07 13.15
CA THR A 42 11.17 5.20 14.30
C THR A 42 9.84 4.45 14.13
N TRP A 43 8.91 5.02 13.37
CA TRP A 43 7.58 4.45 13.13
C TRP A 43 7.58 3.26 12.16
N THR A 44 8.69 2.99 11.43
CA THR A 44 8.78 1.83 10.52
C THR A 44 9.08 0.52 11.25
N GLY A 45 9.06 0.50 12.59
CA GLY A 45 9.25 -0.70 13.40
C GLY A 45 10.65 -1.32 13.26
N GLY A 46 11.68 -0.50 13.00
CA GLY A 46 13.06 -0.95 12.83
C GLY A 46 13.41 -1.45 11.43
N THR A 47 12.47 -1.41 10.48
CA THR A 47 12.72 -1.69 9.06
C THR A 47 13.17 -0.43 8.31
N THR A 48 13.47 -0.57 7.02
CA THR A 48 13.71 0.59 6.14
C THR A 48 12.38 1.13 5.62
N LEU A 49 12.33 2.42 5.27
CA LEU A 49 11.12 3.00 4.68
C LEU A 49 10.74 2.31 3.37
N GLY A 50 11.72 1.95 2.54
CA GLY A 50 11.48 1.23 1.29
C GLY A 50 10.82 -0.14 1.51
N SER A 51 11.28 -0.91 2.50
CA SER A 51 10.64 -2.19 2.84
C SER A 51 9.23 -2.02 3.39
N TYR A 52 8.99 -0.98 4.21
CA TYR A 52 7.64 -0.65 4.65
C TYR A 52 6.73 -0.29 3.46
N GLY A 53 7.22 0.55 2.54
CA GLY A 53 6.53 0.92 1.31
C GLY A 53 6.14 -0.28 0.46
N VAL A 54 7.07 -1.21 0.21
CA VAL A 54 6.81 -2.48 -0.50
C VAL A 54 5.74 -3.30 0.21
N SER A 55 5.80 -3.37 1.55
CA SER A 55 4.80 -4.08 2.34
C SER A 55 3.42 -3.50 2.07
N VAL A 56 3.20 -2.20 2.33
CA VAL A 56 1.87 -1.59 2.29
C VAL A 56 1.33 -1.26 0.88
N THR A 57 2.15 -1.41 -0.16
CA THR A 57 1.75 -1.20 -1.56
C THR A 57 1.81 -2.51 -2.36
N SER A 58 2.86 -2.73 -3.15
CA SER A 58 2.98 -3.79 -4.15
C SER A 58 2.66 -5.18 -3.60
N SER A 59 3.18 -5.51 -2.42
CA SER A 59 2.93 -6.82 -1.79
C SER A 59 1.46 -6.99 -1.39
N HIS A 60 0.84 -5.95 -0.83
CA HIS A 60 -0.59 -5.97 -0.48
C HIS A 60 -1.48 -5.99 -1.74
N TYR A 61 -1.11 -5.28 -2.80
CA TYR A 61 -1.84 -5.33 -4.07
C TYR A 61 -1.83 -6.73 -4.66
N GLU A 62 -0.68 -7.42 -4.64
CA GLU A 62 -0.56 -8.79 -5.12
C GLU A 62 -1.48 -9.74 -4.34
N TRP A 63 -1.48 -9.64 -3.00
CA TRP A 63 -2.38 -10.42 -2.15
C TRP A 63 -3.86 -10.12 -2.46
N ALA A 64 -4.24 -8.84 -2.55
CA ALA A 64 -5.61 -8.43 -2.82
C ALA A 64 -6.10 -8.95 -4.18
N MET A 65 -5.27 -8.84 -5.22
CA MET A 65 -5.57 -9.38 -6.55
C MET A 65 -5.76 -10.91 -6.52
N LYS A 66 -4.93 -11.65 -5.76
CA LYS A 66 -5.11 -13.11 -5.59
C LYS A 66 -6.45 -13.43 -4.94
N LYS A 67 -6.86 -12.68 -3.90
CA LYS A 67 -8.15 -12.87 -3.23
C LYS A 67 -9.33 -12.57 -4.16
N ILE A 68 -9.31 -11.45 -4.88
CA ILE A 68 -10.36 -11.10 -5.85
C ILE A 68 -10.49 -12.21 -6.91
N LYS A 69 -9.39 -12.66 -7.51
CA LYS A 69 -9.39 -13.73 -8.51
C LYS A 69 -9.96 -15.04 -7.94
N GLN A 70 -9.65 -15.37 -6.69
CA GLN A 70 -10.18 -16.56 -6.03
C GLN A 70 -11.71 -16.47 -5.91
N PHE A 71 -12.25 -15.35 -5.45
CA PHE A 71 -13.70 -15.16 -5.33
C PHE A 71 -14.40 -15.11 -6.69
N MET A 72 -13.80 -14.49 -7.71
CA MET A 72 -14.34 -14.47 -9.06
C MET A 72 -14.44 -15.86 -9.70
N LYS A 73 -13.54 -16.80 -9.34
CA LYS A 73 -13.60 -18.19 -9.80
C LYS A 73 -14.63 -19.06 -9.07
N GLN A 74 -15.05 -18.64 -7.89
CA GLN A 74 -16.04 -19.35 -7.07
C GLN A 74 -17.48 -18.96 -7.39
N LYS A 75 -17.66 -17.86 -8.14
CA LYS A 75 -18.93 -17.49 -8.79
C LYS A 75 -19.04 -18.18 -10.14
#